data_AF-A0A9E2XHP2-F1
#
_entry.id   AF-A0A9E2XHP2-F1
#
_cell.length_a   1.000
_cell.length_b   1.000
_cell.length_c   1.000
_cell.angle_alpha   90.00
_cell.angle_beta   90.00
_cell.angle_gamma   90.00
#
_symmetry.space_group_name_H-M   'P 1'
#
loop_
_entity.id
_entity.type
_entity.pdbx_description
1 polymer ?
#
loop_
_entity_poly.entity_id
_entity_poly.type
_entity_poly.pdbx_seq_one_letter_code
_entity_poly.pdbx_strand_id
1 'polypeptide(L)'
;MATGGGRVVDIVVEASERRRAKRALARKKKAAALFRVWHGVREMMQEAERLRDRELLHFLAVTQLLVEERATSEGTALTAFEQVDTSLPN
;
A
#
# COMPACT_ATOMS: atom_id res chain seq x y z
N MET A 1 -24.20 -16.45 -40.71
CA MET A 1 -23.18 -17.08 -39.85
C MET A 1 -22.56 -15.97 -39.00
N ALA A 2 -23.04 -15.78 -37.78
CA ALA A 2 -22.53 -14.74 -36.88
C ALA A 2 -21.18 -15.22 -36.31
N THR A 3 -20.14 -14.43 -36.55
CA THR A 3 -18.76 -14.68 -36.14
C THR A 3 -18.68 -14.80 -34.62
N GLY A 4 -18.17 -15.94 -34.13
CA GLY A 4 -17.97 -16.21 -32.69
C GLY A 4 -16.96 -15.29 -32.00
N GLY A 5 -16.42 -14.27 -32.69
CA GLY A 5 -15.44 -13.32 -32.16
C GLY A 5 -16.03 -12.30 -31.19
N GLY A 6 -17.27 -11.81 -31.40
CA GLY A 6 -17.88 -10.80 -30.51
C GLY A 6 -18.11 -11.31 -29.09
N ARG A 7 -18.61 -12.55 -28.97
CA ARG A 7 -18.93 -13.16 -27.67
C ARG A 7 -17.67 -13.47 -26.83
N VAL A 8 -16.54 -13.76 -27.47
CA VAL A 8 -15.27 -14.00 -26.75
C VAL A 8 -14.67 -12.70 -26.22
N VAL A 9 -14.74 -11.61 -27.00
CA VAL A 9 -14.27 -10.29 -26.57
C VAL A 9 -15.07 -9.81 -25.35
N ASP A 10 -16.39 -9.93 -25.37
CA ASP A 10 -17.25 -9.53 -24.24
C ASP A 10 -16.93 -10.31 -22.94
N ILE A 11 -16.66 -11.62 -23.04
CA ILE A 11 -16.28 -12.46 -21.89
C ILE A 11 -14.93 -12.02 -21.31
N VAL A 12 -13.95 -11.68 -22.17
CA VAL A 12 -12.62 -11.23 -21.74
C VAL A 12 -12.70 -9.87 -21.05
N VAL A 13 -13.52 -8.95 -21.57
CA VAL A 13 -13.74 -7.61 -21.00
C VAL A 13 -14.41 -7.74 -19.63
N GLU A 14 -15.51 -8.47 -19.51
CA GLU A 14 -16.17 -8.68 -18.21
C GLU A 14 -15.24 -9.36 -17.18
N ALA A 15 -14.45 -10.36 -17.60
CA ALA A 15 -13.49 -11.01 -16.72
C ALA A 15 -12.38 -10.04 -16.28
N SER A 16 -11.99 -9.08 -17.11
CA SER A 16 -10.99 -8.05 -16.79
C SER A 16 -11.54 -7.04 -15.76
N GLU A 17 -12.80 -6.62 -15.90
CA GLU A 17 -13.46 -5.68 -14.99
C GLU A 17 -13.70 -6.29 -13.62
N ARG A 18 -14.19 -7.55 -13.57
CA ARG A 18 -14.34 -8.29 -12.31
C ARG A 18 -13.01 -8.44 -11.58
N ARG A 19 -11.92 -8.71 -12.31
CA ARG A 19 -10.55 -8.78 -11.74
C ARG A 19 -10.09 -7.42 -11.21
N ARG A 20 -10.36 -6.33 -11.93
CA ARG A 20 -10.05 -4.96 -11.49
C ARG A 20 -10.82 -4.57 -10.22
N ALA A 21 -12.11 -4.88 -10.15
CA ALA A 21 -12.94 -4.64 -8.96
C ALA A 21 -12.43 -5.42 -7.74
N LYS A 22 -12.08 -6.70 -7.91
CA LYS A 22 -11.47 -7.52 -6.86
C LYS A 22 -10.15 -6.93 -6.36
N ARG A 23 -9.28 -6.46 -7.26
CA ARG A 23 -8.01 -5.79 -6.90
C ARG A 23 -8.25 -4.47 -6.15
N ALA A 24 -9.22 -3.67 -6.58
CA ALA A 24 -9.59 -2.43 -5.90
C ALA A 24 -10.12 -2.69 -4.48
N LEU A 25 -10.95 -3.73 -4.30
CA LEU A 25 -11.43 -4.14 -2.97
C LEU A 25 -10.29 -4.64 -2.07
N ALA A 26 -9.36 -5.43 -2.62
CA ALA A 26 -8.19 -5.89 -1.89
C ALA A 26 -7.31 -4.70 -1.43
N ARG A 27 -7.10 -3.70 -2.29
CA ARG A 27 -6.41 -2.45 -1.94
C ARG A 27 -7.12 -1.69 -0.83
N LYS A 28 -8.45 -1.52 -0.90
CA LYS A 28 -9.24 -0.88 0.17
C LYS A 28 -9.11 -1.61 1.50
N LYS A 29 -9.17 -2.95 1.49
CA LYS A 29 -8.98 -3.77 2.70
C LYS A 29 -7.58 -3.61 3.29
N LYS A 30 -6.56 -3.54 2.43
CA LYS A 30 -5.17 -3.32 2.83
C LYS A 30 -4.94 -1.93 3.42
N ALA A 31 -5.46 -0.89 2.77
CA ALA A 31 -5.41 0.48 3.29
C ALA A 31 -6.11 0.59 4.66
N ALA A 32 -7.29 -0.04 4.83
CA ALA A 32 -7.97 -0.08 6.12
C ALA A 32 -7.17 -0.84 7.20
N ALA A 33 -6.41 -1.87 6.82
CA ALA A 33 -5.53 -2.57 7.74
C ALA A 33 -4.33 -1.70 8.15
N LEU A 34 -3.67 -1.04 7.19
CA LEU A 34 -2.57 -0.10 7.47
C LEU A 34 -3.02 1.06 8.37
N PHE A 35 -4.21 1.60 8.12
CA PHE A 35 -4.79 2.66 8.94
C PHE A 35 -4.98 2.22 10.40
N ARG A 36 -5.50 1.01 10.63
CA ARG A 36 -5.63 0.45 11.99
C ARG A 36 -4.28 0.27 12.68
N VAL A 37 -3.27 -0.21 11.95
CA VAL A 37 -1.91 -0.37 12.49
C VAL A 37 -1.31 0.98 12.86
N TRP A 38 -1.41 1.97 11.97
CA TRP A 38 -0.93 3.33 12.24
C TRP A 38 -1.55 3.92 13.51
N HIS A 39 -2.88 3.80 13.67
CA HIS A 39 -3.58 4.24 14.87
C HIS A 39 -3.10 3.52 16.13
N GLY A 40 -2.96 2.19 16.08
CA GLY A 40 -2.45 1.43 17.23
C GLY A 40 -1.03 1.83 17.64
N VAL A 41 -0.14 2.09 16.67
CA VAL A 41 1.22 2.59 16.95
C VAL A 41 1.17 3.96 17.63
N ARG A 42 0.32 4.87 17.16
CA ARG A 42 0.14 6.19 17.78
C ARG A 42 -0.34 6.11 19.23
N GLU A 43 -1.26 5.20 19.53
CA GLU A 43 -1.73 4.96 20.90
C GLU A 43 -0.61 4.38 21.79
N MET A 44 0.14 3.39 21.28
CA MET A 44 1.27 2.81 22.02
C MET A 44 2.37 3.83 22.29
N MET A 45 2.62 4.77 21.37
CA MET A 45 3.60 5.85 21.57
C MET A 45 3.21 6.77 22.72
N GLN A 46 1.92 7.14 22.81
CA GLN A 46 1.41 7.96 23.91
C GLN A 46 1.61 7.24 25.26
N GLU A 47 1.38 5.93 25.31
CA GLU A 47 1.59 5.17 26.54
C GLU A 47 3.09 5.02 26.87
N ALA A 48 3.95 4.77 25.88
CA ALA A 48 5.40 4.73 26.08
C ALA A 48 5.96 6.08 26.59
N GLU A 49 5.46 7.20 26.06
CA GLU A 49 5.79 8.55 26.56
C GLU A 49 5.37 8.73 28.02
N ARG A 50 4.16 8.29 28.40
CA ARG A 50 3.67 8.35 29.79
C ARG A 50 4.50 7.51 30.74
N LEU A 51 4.93 6.32 30.31
CA LEU A 51 5.82 5.43 31.06
C LEU A 51 7.28 5.91 31.07
N ARG A 52 7.61 6.94 30.28
CA ARG A 52 8.98 7.42 30.02
C ARG A 52 9.91 6.32 29.48
N ASP A 53 9.35 5.33 28.80
CA ASP A 53 10.11 4.26 28.16
C ASP A 53 10.65 4.76 26.81
N ARG A 54 11.90 5.24 26.84
CA ARG A 54 12.55 5.86 25.67
C ARG A 54 12.91 4.85 24.60
N GLU A 55 13.22 3.62 24.99
CA GLU A 55 13.60 2.57 24.05
C GLU A 55 12.37 2.09 23.28
N LEU A 56 11.26 1.85 23.98
CA LEU A 56 9.99 1.52 23.35
C LEU A 56 9.51 2.65 22.43
N LEU A 57 9.61 3.90 22.88
CA LEU A 57 9.24 5.06 22.05
C LEU A 57 10.07 5.13 20.76
N HIS A 58 11.37 4.82 20.83
CA HIS A 58 12.24 4.77 19.66
C HIS A 58 11.81 3.67 18.67
N PHE A 59 11.56 2.45 19.16
CA PHE A 59 11.06 1.36 18.32
C PHE A 59 9.71 1.68 17.67
N LEU A 60 8.80 2.31 18.41
CA LEU A 60 7.51 2.71 17.89
C LEU A 60 7.62 3.84 16.85
N ALA A 61 8.55 4.77 17.01
CA ALA A 61 8.84 5.79 16.00
C ALA A 61 9.36 5.19 14.68
N VAL A 62 10.26 4.20 14.74
CA VAL A 62 10.71 3.45 13.56
C VAL A 62 9.55 2.68 12.93
N THR A 63 8.71 2.06 13.75
CA THR A 63 7.52 1.35 13.28
C THR A 63 6.54 2.29 12.57
N GLN A 64 6.30 3.49 13.11
CA GLN A 64 5.46 4.51 12.48
C GLN A 64 6.01 4.89 11.10
N LEU A 65 7.32 5.12 10.98
CA LEU A 65 7.96 5.44 9.70
C LEU A 65 7.73 4.35 8.63
N LEU A 66 7.89 3.08 9.01
CA LEU A 66 7.66 1.95 8.09
C LEU A 66 6.20 1.82 7.65
N VAL A 67 5.25 2.10 8.55
CA VAL A 67 3.81 2.10 8.23
C VAL A 67 3.49 3.24 7.26
N GLU A 68 4.06 4.42 7.47
CA GLU A 68 3.89 5.58 6.60
C GLU A 68 4.52 5.37 5.22
N GLU A 69 5.70 4.75 5.14
CA GLU A 69 6.34 4.36 3.87
C GLU A 69 5.44 3.38 3.08
N ARG A 70 4.86 2.39 3.76
CA ARG A 70 3.94 1.42 3.13
C ARG A 70 2.63 2.06 2.68
N ALA A 71 2.07 2.97 3.45
CA ALA A 71 0.89 3.73 3.05
C ALA A 71 1.18 4.66 1.85
N THR A 72 2.36 5.29 1.84
CA THR A 72 2.80 6.19 0.77
C THR A 72 3.12 5.42 -0.52
N SER A 73 3.73 4.25 -0.43
CA SER A 73 3.98 3.35 -1.58
C SER A 73 2.69 2.89 -2.27
N GLU A 74 1.55 2.94 -1.57
CA GLU A 74 0.23 2.65 -2.15
C GLU A 74 -0.46 3.90 -2.72
N GLY A 75 -0.13 5.09 -2.22
CA GLY A 75 -0.70 6.38 -2.63
C GLY A 75 0.08 7.10 -3.74
N THR A 76 1.38 6.85 -3.85
CA THR A 76 2.28 7.59 -4.74
C THR A 76 3.20 6.61 -5.45
N ALA A 77 3.28 6.80 -6.76
CA ALA A 77 4.01 5.97 -7.69
C ALA A 77 5.47 5.71 -7.27
N LEU A 78 5.88 4.45 -7.37
CA LEU A 78 7.27 4.00 -7.46
C LEU A 78 8.06 4.64 -8.62
N THR A 79 7.49 5.59 -9.38
CA THR A 79 8.14 6.26 -10.52
C THR A 79 9.10 7.38 -10.12
N ALA A 80 9.20 7.77 -8.84
CA ALA A 80 10.08 8.87 -8.43
C ALA A 80 11.55 8.47 -8.24
N PHE A 81 11.84 7.19 -7.97
CA PHE A 81 13.21 6.70 -7.74
C PHE A 81 13.68 5.64 -8.74
N GLU A 82 12.82 5.21 -9.66
CA GLU A 82 13.17 4.23 -10.71
C GLU A 82 14.01 4.82 -11.87
N GLN A 83 14.18 6.16 -11.91
CA GLN A 83 14.85 6.86 -13.02
C GLN A 83 16.30 7.29 -12.75
N VAL A 84 16.83 7.06 -11.55
CA VAL A 84 18.25 7.39 -11.28
C VAL A 84 19.09 6.17 -11.57
N ASP A 85 19.62 6.11 -12.80
CA ASP A 85 20.62 5.13 -13.19
C ASP A 85 21.95 5.45 -12.48
N THR A 86 22.24 4.73 -11.40
CA THR A 86 23.48 4.86 -10.63
C THR A 86 24.65 4.07 -11.23
N SER A 87 24.52 3.55 -12.46
CA SER A 87 25.56 2.73 -13.09
C SER A 87 26.72 3.51 -13.69
N LEU A 88 26.63 4.85 -13.73
CA LEU A 88 27.68 5.72 -14.26
C LEU A 88 28.20 6.68 -13.16
N PRO A 89 29.52 6.73 -12.91
CA PRO A 89 30.11 7.72 -12.02
C PRO A 89 30.11 9.10 -12.69
N ASN A 90 29.83 10.13 -11.89
CA ASN A 90 29.84 11.55 -12.28
C ASN A 90 31.17 11.99 -12.90
#